data_AF-A0A940RCX7-F1
#
_entry.id   AF-A0A940RCX7-F1
#
_cell.length_a   1.000
_cell.length_b   1.000
_cell.length_c   1.000
_cell.angle_alpha   90.00
_cell.angle_beta   90.00
_cell.angle_gamma   90.00
#
_symmetry.space_group_name_H-M   'P 1'
#
loop_
_entity.id
_entity.type
_entity.pdbx_description
1 polymer ?
#
loop_
_entity_poly.entity_id
_entity_poly.type
_entity_poly.pdbx_seq_one_letter_code
_entity_poly.pdbx_strand_id
1 'polypeptide(L)'
;MSQRKLKGDKIFDGYRFIDNGVLITRNDGVIEDIVTTEIAGDDIEVFEGILSPGLINCHCHLELSHMKGLIPERTGLVDFVFKVVTERHHSEEEILQAIEKAEEEMLSNGIVAVGDICNNSLTISQKTKQKLRYYNFIEASGWLPSNSQLRIERAKNLLEEFSMALPIATGSQCSIVPHAPYSVSENLWKEIQPYFENKVVSIHNQETAFEDDFFLEGKGDFIRMYEMMKLDNSHHQPTKKSSLQSYFDKLTKAKNILLVHNTFTKQEDINYIQLQTPNPKPQTFFCLCVNANKY
;
A
#
# COMPACT_ATOMS: atom_id res chain seq x y z
N MET A 1 -0.41 -39.34 -9.39
CA MET A 1 -0.45 -38.44 -8.21
C MET A 1 -1.90 -38.00 -8.08
N SER A 2 -2.51 -38.06 -6.90
CA SER A 2 -3.91 -37.63 -6.76
C SER A 2 -4.00 -36.12 -7.01
N GLN A 3 -4.96 -35.70 -7.83
CA GLN A 3 -5.32 -34.30 -8.03
C GLN A 3 -6.48 -33.97 -7.10
N ARG A 4 -6.61 -32.71 -6.69
CA ARG A 4 -7.85 -32.18 -6.11
C ARG A 4 -8.67 -31.56 -7.22
N LYS A 5 -10.00 -31.72 -7.13
CA LYS A 5 -10.96 -31.24 -8.12
C LYS A 5 -11.98 -30.41 -7.38
N LEU A 6 -11.95 -29.10 -7.57
CA LEU A 6 -12.76 -28.16 -6.79
C LEU A 6 -13.82 -27.53 -7.69
N LYS A 7 -15.07 -27.51 -7.23
CA LYS A 7 -16.19 -26.89 -7.94
C LYS A 7 -16.94 -25.94 -7.01
N GLY A 8 -17.18 -24.72 -7.47
CA GLY A 8 -18.13 -23.79 -6.86
C GLY A 8 -19.37 -23.61 -7.74
N ASP A 9 -20.28 -22.74 -7.32
CA ASP A 9 -21.39 -22.27 -8.17
C ASP A 9 -20.86 -21.58 -9.43
N LYS A 10 -19.74 -20.86 -9.30
CA LYS A 10 -18.92 -20.31 -10.40
C LYS A 10 -17.45 -20.35 -10.04
N ILE A 11 -16.58 -20.31 -11.05
CA ILE A 11 -15.15 -20.02 -10.88
C ILE A 11 -14.87 -18.63 -11.45
N PHE A 12 -14.24 -17.76 -10.69
CA PHE A 12 -13.65 -16.51 -11.19
C PHE A 12 -12.16 -16.73 -11.41
N ASP A 13 -11.65 -16.59 -12.63
CA ASP A 13 -10.23 -16.83 -12.95
C ASP A 13 -9.33 -15.59 -12.76
N GLY A 14 -9.89 -14.51 -12.21
CA GLY A 14 -9.25 -13.19 -12.12
C GLY A 14 -9.66 -12.24 -13.25
N TYR A 15 -10.27 -12.74 -14.33
CA TYR A 15 -10.68 -11.94 -15.49
C TYR A 15 -12.15 -12.14 -15.87
N ARG A 16 -12.66 -13.36 -15.72
CA ARG A 16 -14.03 -13.74 -16.09
C ARG A 16 -14.61 -14.78 -15.15
N PHE A 17 -15.93 -14.88 -15.17
CA PHE A 17 -16.65 -15.97 -14.54
C PHE A 17 -16.80 -17.15 -15.51
N ILE A 18 -16.62 -18.36 -14.97
CA ILE A 18 -16.75 -19.64 -15.65
C ILE A 18 -17.87 -20.41 -14.96
N ASP A 19 -18.91 -20.72 -15.72
CA ASP A 19 -20.02 -21.59 -15.29
C ASP A 19 -19.64 -23.06 -15.53
N ASN A 20 -20.08 -23.97 -14.65
CA ASN A 20 -19.84 -25.42 -14.74
C ASN A 20 -18.36 -25.87 -14.82
N GLY A 21 -17.43 -25.00 -14.44
CA GLY A 21 -16.00 -25.30 -14.37
C GLY A 21 -15.62 -26.09 -13.12
N VAL A 22 -14.57 -26.90 -13.24
CA VAL A 22 -13.90 -27.62 -12.14
C VAL A 22 -12.42 -27.26 -12.18
N LEU A 23 -11.93 -26.69 -11.09
CA LEU A 23 -10.53 -26.35 -10.90
C LEU A 23 -9.75 -27.61 -10.55
N ILE A 24 -8.75 -27.95 -11.36
CA ILE A 24 -7.85 -29.08 -11.13
C ILE A 24 -6.57 -28.54 -10.51
N THR A 25 -6.24 -29.04 -9.32
CA THR A 25 -4.99 -28.70 -8.66
C THR A 25 -4.20 -29.95 -8.30
N ARG A 26 -2.89 -29.81 -8.25
CA ARG A 26 -2.03 -30.78 -7.56
C ARG A 26 -2.27 -30.72 -6.05
N ASN A 27 -1.79 -31.75 -5.34
CA ASN A 27 -1.79 -31.77 -3.88
C ASN A 27 -0.92 -30.66 -3.25
N ASP A 28 0.06 -30.10 -3.98
CA ASP A 28 0.88 -28.98 -3.54
C ASP A 28 0.25 -27.60 -3.84
N GLY A 29 -1.01 -27.59 -4.31
CA GLY A 29 -1.78 -26.37 -4.55
C GLY A 29 -1.52 -25.70 -5.90
N VAL A 30 -0.63 -26.24 -6.74
CA VAL A 30 -0.45 -25.72 -8.10
C VAL A 30 -1.68 -26.01 -8.95
N ILE A 31 -2.24 -24.95 -9.53
CA ILE A 31 -3.34 -25.03 -10.49
C ILE A 31 -2.81 -25.64 -11.79
N GLU A 32 -3.45 -26.70 -12.27
CA GLU A 32 -3.09 -27.38 -13.51
C GLU A 32 -4.04 -27.03 -14.65
N ASP A 33 -5.35 -26.98 -14.39
CA ASP A 33 -6.34 -26.69 -15.43
C ASP A 33 -7.70 -26.26 -14.83
N ILE A 34 -8.58 -25.73 -15.68
CA ILE A 34 -10.01 -25.56 -15.40
C ILE A 34 -10.78 -26.27 -16.51
N VAL A 35 -11.46 -27.36 -16.17
CA VAL A 35 -12.15 -28.23 -17.13
C VAL A 35 -13.65 -28.32 -16.84
N THR A 36 -14.42 -28.91 -17.74
CA THR A 36 -15.86 -29.15 -17.48
C THR A 36 -16.06 -30.31 -16.52
N THR A 37 -17.25 -30.43 -15.94
CA THR A 37 -17.60 -31.51 -15.00
C THR A 37 -17.44 -32.90 -15.65
N GLU A 38 -17.76 -33.03 -16.93
CA GLU A 38 -17.64 -34.29 -17.67
C GLU A 38 -16.18 -34.74 -17.84
N ILE A 39 -15.27 -33.78 -18.03
CA ILE A 39 -13.84 -34.05 -18.17
C ILE A 39 -13.20 -34.32 -16.80
N ALA A 40 -13.62 -33.58 -15.76
CA ALA A 40 -13.13 -33.78 -14.41
C ALA A 40 -13.44 -35.18 -13.86
N GLY A 41 -14.57 -35.76 -14.26
CA GLY A 41 -15.00 -37.09 -13.80
C GLY A 41 -15.44 -37.08 -12.34
N ASP A 42 -15.12 -38.15 -11.61
CA ASP A 42 -15.56 -38.35 -10.22
C ASP A 42 -14.67 -37.62 -9.19
N ASP A 43 -15.04 -37.69 -7.91
CA ASP A 43 -14.31 -37.12 -6.76
C ASP A 43 -14.17 -35.58 -6.78
N ILE A 44 -15.20 -34.90 -7.28
CA ILE A 44 -15.27 -33.43 -7.25
C ILE A 44 -15.70 -32.96 -5.86
N GLU A 45 -14.88 -32.14 -5.22
CA GLU A 45 -15.21 -31.41 -4.00
C GLU A 45 -16.07 -30.19 -4.37
N VAL A 46 -17.33 -30.18 -3.91
CA VAL A 46 -18.30 -29.12 -4.22
C VAL A 46 -18.44 -28.16 -3.04
N PHE A 47 -18.35 -26.87 -3.34
CA PHE A 47 -18.49 -25.77 -2.39
C PHE A 47 -19.64 -24.85 -2.81
N GLU A 48 -20.37 -24.32 -1.84
CA GLU A 48 -21.34 -23.25 -2.10
C GLU A 48 -20.60 -21.92 -2.29
N GLY A 49 -20.99 -21.13 -3.29
CA GLY A 49 -20.39 -19.84 -3.62
C GLY A 49 -19.39 -19.87 -4.77
N ILE A 50 -18.62 -18.78 -4.90
CA ILE A 50 -17.68 -18.57 -6.00
C ILE A 50 -16.28 -19.00 -5.56
N LEU A 51 -15.63 -19.84 -6.35
CA LEU A 51 -14.18 -20.09 -6.22
C LEU A 51 -13.42 -18.96 -6.94
N SER A 52 -12.54 -18.26 -6.24
CA SER A 52 -11.72 -17.18 -6.81
C SER A 52 -10.27 -17.28 -6.33
N PRO A 53 -9.32 -16.62 -7.02
CA PRO A 53 -8.04 -16.29 -6.44
C PRO A 53 -8.20 -15.63 -5.06
N GLY A 54 -7.23 -15.87 -4.18
CA GLY A 54 -7.13 -15.15 -2.92
C GLY A 54 -7.02 -13.64 -3.14
N LEU A 55 -7.54 -12.87 -2.21
CA LEU A 55 -7.56 -11.41 -2.30
C LEU A 55 -6.19 -10.81 -2.04
N ILE A 56 -5.93 -9.65 -2.64
CA ILE A 56 -4.73 -8.85 -2.40
C ILE A 56 -5.14 -7.57 -1.70
N ASN A 57 -4.59 -7.33 -0.52
CA ASN A 57 -4.71 -6.03 0.13
C ASN A 57 -3.56 -5.13 -0.36
N CYS A 58 -3.81 -4.23 -1.32
CA CYS A 58 -2.74 -3.43 -1.94
C CYS A 58 -2.08 -2.41 -1.00
N HIS A 59 -2.74 -2.05 0.10
CA HIS A 59 -2.28 -1.00 0.99
C HIS A 59 -2.83 -1.17 2.41
N CYS A 60 -1.94 -1.26 3.39
CA CYS A 60 -2.27 -1.13 4.80
C CYS A 60 -1.08 -0.57 5.60
N HIS A 61 -1.33 -0.27 6.88
CA HIS A 61 -0.31 0.01 7.89
C HIS A 61 -0.46 -1.01 9.02
N LEU A 62 0.13 -2.20 8.85
CA LEU A 62 0.00 -3.29 9.82
C LEU A 62 0.59 -2.90 11.19
N GLU A 63 1.66 -2.11 11.20
CA GLU A 63 2.29 -1.60 12.42
C GLU A 63 1.41 -0.67 13.27
N LEU A 64 0.30 -0.16 12.71
CA LEU A 64 -0.66 0.70 13.40
C LEU A 64 -1.93 -0.06 13.83
N SER A 65 -1.94 -1.39 13.75
CA SER A 65 -3.13 -2.21 14.05
C SER A 65 -3.67 -2.01 15.47
N HIS A 66 -2.81 -1.66 16.43
CA HIS A 66 -3.21 -1.34 17.80
C HIS A 66 -4.06 -0.08 17.92
N MET A 67 -4.05 0.78 16.90
CA MET A 67 -4.84 2.01 16.87
C MET A 67 -6.29 1.81 16.38
N LYS A 68 -6.66 0.58 15.99
CA LYS A 68 -8.01 0.26 15.49
C LYS A 68 -9.08 0.69 16.49
N GLY A 69 -9.90 1.67 16.09
CA GLY A 69 -11.02 2.19 16.88
C GLY A 69 -10.66 3.20 17.97
N LEU A 70 -9.39 3.63 18.09
CA LEU A 70 -8.98 4.64 19.08
C LEU A 70 -9.25 6.07 18.62
N ILE A 71 -9.03 6.33 17.33
CA ILE A 71 -9.28 7.65 16.76
C ILE A 71 -10.79 7.76 16.43
N PRO A 72 -11.43 8.91 16.66
CA PRO A 72 -12.80 9.13 16.21
C PRO A 72 -12.87 9.33 14.69
N GLU A 73 -13.87 8.71 14.08
CA GLU A 73 -14.29 8.98 12.71
C GLU A 73 -14.72 10.44 12.51
N ARG A 74 -14.56 10.92 11.30
CA ARG A 74 -15.01 12.19 10.70
C ARG A 74 -14.39 13.40 11.34
N THR A 75 -13.14 13.25 11.78
CA THR A 75 -12.30 14.33 12.31
C THR A 75 -11.55 15.08 11.20
N GLY A 76 -11.41 14.48 10.02
CA GLY A 76 -10.63 15.03 8.91
C GLY A 76 -9.14 14.65 8.99
N LEU A 77 -8.45 14.68 7.84
CA LEU A 77 -7.11 14.12 7.70
C LEU A 77 -6.08 14.74 8.66
N VAL A 78 -6.11 16.06 8.85
CA VAL A 78 -5.14 16.77 9.70
C VAL A 78 -5.24 16.31 11.16
N ASP A 79 -6.46 16.26 11.71
CA ASP A 79 -6.68 15.83 13.09
C ASP A 79 -6.42 14.33 13.26
N PHE A 80 -6.76 13.52 12.26
CA PHE A 80 -6.41 12.10 12.21
C PHE A 80 -4.90 11.89 12.27
N VAL A 81 -4.13 12.49 11.37
CA VAL A 81 -2.66 12.37 11.32
C VAL A 81 -2.02 12.89 12.60
N PHE A 82 -2.52 14.00 13.15
CA PHE A 82 -2.02 14.54 14.40
C PHE A 82 -2.21 13.55 15.56
N LYS A 83 -3.39 12.91 15.66
CA LYS A 83 -3.66 11.87 16.65
C LYS A 83 -2.79 10.63 16.43
N VAL A 84 -2.62 10.16 15.19
CA VAL A 84 -1.71 9.05 14.90
C VAL A 84 -0.30 9.35 15.42
N VAL A 85 0.24 10.54 15.12
CA VAL A 85 1.60 10.89 15.53
C VAL A 85 1.75 11.02 17.04
N THR A 86 0.71 11.49 17.75
CA THR A 86 0.77 11.77 19.19
C THR A 86 0.32 10.62 20.08
N GLU A 87 -0.56 9.74 19.60
CA GLU A 87 -1.23 8.70 20.39
C GLU A 87 -0.75 7.28 20.03
N ARG A 88 0.06 7.08 18.98
CA ARG A 88 0.54 5.73 18.59
C ARG A 88 1.47 5.03 19.60
N HIS A 89 1.85 5.71 20.68
CA HIS A 89 2.81 5.21 21.66
C HIS A 89 2.16 4.25 22.66
N HIS A 90 2.25 2.96 22.37
CA HIS A 90 1.80 1.85 23.22
C HIS A 90 2.97 0.94 23.58
N SER A 91 2.76 -0.02 24.48
CA SER A 91 3.78 -1.02 24.76
C SER A 91 4.04 -1.88 23.53
N GLU A 92 5.28 -2.34 23.37
CA GLU A 92 5.64 -3.21 22.25
C GLU A 92 4.80 -4.50 22.24
N GLU A 93 4.50 -5.05 23.41
CA GLU A 93 3.64 -6.23 23.56
C GLU A 93 2.23 -6.00 22.97
N GLU A 94 1.57 -4.88 23.30
CA GLU A 94 0.26 -4.55 22.76
C GLU A 94 0.30 -4.38 21.23
N ILE A 95 1.36 -3.76 20.71
CA ILE A 95 1.53 -3.56 19.26
C ILE A 95 1.70 -4.91 18.55
N LEU A 96 2.55 -5.79 19.07
CA LEU A 96 2.81 -7.11 18.49
C LEU A 96 1.56 -8.00 18.53
N GLN A 97 0.79 -7.97 19.63
CA GLN A 97 -0.49 -8.70 19.71
C GLN A 97 -1.51 -8.18 18.69
N ALA A 98 -1.58 -6.85 18.49
CA ALA A 98 -2.48 -6.27 17.50
C ALA A 98 -2.07 -6.60 16.06
N ILE A 99 -0.76 -6.63 15.76
CA ILE A 99 -0.22 -7.06 14.47
C ILE A 99 -0.62 -8.51 14.17
N GLU A 100 -0.44 -9.43 15.13
CA GLU A 100 -0.81 -10.84 14.96
C GLU A 100 -2.31 -10.99 14.68
N LYS A 101 -3.16 -10.34 15.49
CA LYS A 101 -4.61 -10.37 15.31
C LYS A 101 -5.05 -9.81 13.95
N ALA A 102 -4.42 -8.73 13.50
CA ALA A 102 -4.73 -8.13 12.19
C ALA A 102 -4.32 -9.04 11.02
N GLU A 103 -3.18 -9.73 11.11
CA GLU A 103 -2.80 -10.72 10.10
C GLU A 103 -3.78 -11.90 10.06
N GLU A 104 -4.21 -12.39 11.22
CA GLU A 104 -5.22 -13.45 11.33
C GLU A 104 -6.57 -13.01 10.75
N GLU A 105 -6.99 -11.78 11.00
CA GLU A 105 -8.19 -11.19 10.39
C GLU A 105 -8.05 -11.18 8.86
N MET A 106 -6.90 -10.76 8.32
CA MET A 106 -6.66 -10.78 6.86
C MET A 106 -6.75 -12.19 6.27
N LEU A 107 -6.09 -13.16 6.89
CA LEU A 107 -6.12 -14.57 6.46
C LEU A 107 -7.55 -15.14 6.47
N SER A 108 -8.30 -14.88 7.54
CA SER A 108 -9.68 -15.35 7.68
C SER A 108 -10.63 -14.77 6.61
N ASN A 109 -10.28 -13.60 6.06
CA ASN A 109 -11.01 -12.94 4.97
C ASN A 109 -10.47 -13.32 3.58
N GLY A 110 -9.61 -14.35 3.47
CA GLY A 110 -9.12 -14.87 2.20
C GLY A 110 -8.05 -14.00 1.52
N ILE A 111 -7.40 -13.09 2.26
CA ILE A 111 -6.25 -12.34 1.76
C ILE A 111 -5.03 -13.26 1.74
N VAL A 112 -4.26 -13.19 0.65
CA VAL A 112 -3.05 -14.02 0.44
C VAL A 112 -1.79 -13.19 0.21
N ALA A 113 -1.94 -11.91 -0.13
CA ALA A 113 -0.84 -10.98 -0.30
C ALA A 113 -1.20 -9.56 0.15
N VAL A 114 -0.19 -8.84 0.65
CA VAL A 114 -0.35 -7.51 1.25
C VAL A 114 0.77 -6.57 0.80
N GLY A 115 0.39 -5.38 0.32
CA GLY A 115 1.28 -4.23 0.23
C GLY A 115 1.23 -3.46 1.55
N ASP A 116 2.28 -3.58 2.37
CA ASP A 116 2.29 -3.01 3.72
C ASP A 116 3.28 -1.85 3.83
N ILE A 117 2.80 -0.74 4.38
CA ILE A 117 3.60 0.44 4.67
C ILE A 117 4.31 0.27 6.01
N CYS A 118 5.62 0.42 6.01
CA CYS A 118 6.49 0.16 7.15
C CYS A 118 7.27 1.42 7.54
N ASN A 119 7.04 1.94 8.76
CA ASN A 119 7.83 3.03 9.36
C ASN A 119 8.76 2.55 10.48
N ASN A 120 8.60 1.29 10.93
CA ASN A 120 9.44 0.62 11.92
C ASN A 120 9.58 -0.89 11.63
N SER A 121 10.36 -1.61 12.43
CA SER A 121 10.68 -3.04 12.22
C SER A 121 9.80 -4.02 12.99
N LEU A 122 8.78 -3.58 13.73
CA LEU A 122 7.97 -4.44 14.59
C LEU A 122 7.23 -5.54 13.82
N THR A 123 6.78 -5.24 12.59
CA THR A 123 6.07 -6.22 11.75
C THR A 123 6.96 -7.35 11.23
N ILE A 124 8.29 -7.22 11.29
CA ILE A 124 9.22 -8.27 10.82
C ILE A 124 8.99 -9.59 11.57
N SER A 125 8.81 -9.52 12.89
CA SER A 125 8.63 -10.71 13.73
C SER A 125 7.40 -11.54 13.31
N GLN A 126 6.32 -10.87 12.91
CA GLN A 126 5.12 -11.54 12.40
C GLN A 126 5.32 -12.03 10.96
N LYS A 127 5.82 -11.18 10.07
CA LYS A 127 5.97 -11.47 8.64
C LYS A 127 6.91 -12.65 8.36
N THR A 128 7.91 -12.87 9.21
CA THR A 128 8.84 -14.02 9.10
C THR A 128 8.16 -15.37 9.35
N LYS A 129 6.96 -15.39 9.94
CA LYS A 129 6.09 -16.59 10.02
C LYS A 129 5.53 -17.00 8.64
N GLN A 130 5.64 -16.15 7.62
CA GLN A 130 5.33 -16.44 6.21
C GLN A 130 3.90 -16.95 5.94
N LYS A 131 2.92 -16.46 6.71
CA LYS A 131 1.50 -16.79 6.48
C LYS A 131 0.91 -16.06 5.26
N LEU A 132 1.42 -14.85 4.95
CA LEU A 132 1.04 -14.03 3.80
C LEU A 132 2.27 -13.66 2.96
N ARG A 133 2.06 -13.31 1.70
CA ARG A 133 3.09 -12.67 0.87
C ARG A 133 3.09 -11.17 1.11
N TYR A 134 4.26 -10.57 1.35
CA TYR A 134 4.37 -9.14 1.62
C TYR A 134 5.20 -8.41 0.57
N TYR A 135 4.67 -7.28 0.13
CA TYR A 135 5.49 -6.21 -0.44
C TYR A 135 5.63 -5.12 0.61
N ASN A 136 6.83 -4.91 1.13
CA ASN A 136 7.11 -3.99 2.23
C ASN A 136 7.56 -2.64 1.68
N PHE A 137 6.69 -1.65 1.81
CA PHE A 137 6.95 -0.27 1.41
C PHE A 137 7.58 0.47 2.59
N ILE A 138 8.91 0.60 2.57
CA ILE A 138 9.67 1.29 3.61
C ILE A 138 9.46 2.79 3.44
N GLU A 139 8.62 3.38 4.29
CA GLU A 139 8.12 4.72 4.06
C GLU A 139 9.04 5.80 4.64
N ALA A 140 9.43 6.72 3.77
CA ALA A 140 10.18 7.92 4.10
C ALA A 140 9.24 9.13 4.16
N SER A 141 9.25 9.81 5.31
CA SER A 141 8.58 11.10 5.52
C SER A 141 9.51 12.09 6.22
N GLY A 142 9.38 13.37 5.90
CA GLY A 142 10.26 14.42 6.40
C GLY A 142 10.06 15.75 5.67
N TRP A 143 9.27 16.63 6.28
CA TRP A 143 8.94 17.92 5.70
C TRP A 143 10.06 18.96 5.79
N LEU A 144 10.85 18.97 6.86
CA LEU A 144 11.94 19.93 7.01
C LEU A 144 13.14 19.52 6.11
N PRO A 145 13.61 20.39 5.20
CA PRO A 145 14.74 20.09 4.31
C PRO A 145 16.01 19.69 5.07
N SER A 146 16.26 20.29 6.25
CA SER A 146 17.40 19.99 7.11
C SER A 146 17.43 18.54 7.63
N ASN A 147 16.27 17.87 7.62
CA ASN A 147 16.14 16.51 8.15
C ASN A 147 16.26 15.44 7.06
N SER A 148 16.43 15.81 5.78
CA SER A 148 16.42 14.84 4.67
C SER A 148 17.44 13.71 4.87
N GLN A 149 18.68 14.04 5.26
CA GLN A 149 19.75 13.05 5.47
C GLN A 149 19.39 12.06 6.58
N LEU A 150 18.88 12.55 7.71
CA LEU A 150 18.47 11.69 8.82
C LEU A 150 17.34 10.75 8.40
N ARG A 151 16.39 11.23 7.60
CA ARG A 151 15.23 10.45 7.16
C ARG A 151 15.60 9.37 6.16
N ILE A 152 16.48 9.67 5.18
CA ILE A 152 16.95 8.64 4.25
C ILE A 152 17.79 7.58 4.97
N GLU A 153 18.69 7.96 5.89
CA GLU A 153 19.47 6.96 6.63
C GLU A 153 18.58 6.03 7.47
N ARG A 154 17.53 6.57 8.12
CA ARG A 154 16.53 5.73 8.81
C ARG A 154 15.84 4.76 7.84
N ALA A 155 15.43 5.21 6.66
CA ALA A 155 14.77 4.37 5.67
C ALA A 155 15.72 3.28 5.13
N LYS A 156 17.01 3.60 4.93
CA LYS A 156 18.04 2.64 4.51
C LYS A 156 18.28 1.57 5.58
N ASN A 157 18.45 1.95 6.84
CA ASN A 157 18.62 1.00 7.93
C ASN A 157 17.41 0.06 8.04
N LEU A 158 16.19 0.61 7.95
CA LEU A 158 14.98 -0.20 7.98
C LEU A 158 14.88 -1.13 6.77
N LEU A 159 15.24 -0.66 5.57
CA LEU A 159 15.32 -1.51 4.39
C LEU A 159 16.31 -2.67 4.57
N GLU A 160 17.46 -2.44 5.20
CA GLU A 160 18.44 -3.47 5.51
C GLU A 160 17.87 -4.50 6.49
N GLU A 161 17.25 -4.07 7.60
CA GLU A 161 16.59 -4.95 8.56
C GLU A 161 15.54 -5.86 7.89
N PHE A 162 14.66 -5.28 7.08
CA PHE A 162 13.66 -6.04 6.34
C PHE A 162 14.28 -6.99 5.31
N SER A 163 15.30 -6.55 4.57
CA SER A 163 15.95 -7.37 3.54
C SER A 163 16.72 -8.56 4.14
N MET A 164 17.28 -8.38 5.34
CA MET A 164 17.96 -9.44 6.08
C MET A 164 16.97 -10.47 6.64
N ALA A 165 15.86 -10.02 7.22
CA ALA A 165 14.88 -10.91 7.85
C ALA A 165 13.93 -11.59 6.85
N LEU A 166 13.63 -10.92 5.73
CA LEU A 166 12.68 -11.37 4.71
C LEU A 166 13.34 -11.37 3.32
N PRO A 167 14.31 -12.26 3.07
CA PRO A 167 15.03 -12.29 1.79
C PRO A 167 14.08 -12.63 0.64
N ILE A 168 14.46 -12.27 -0.60
CA ILE A 168 13.66 -12.50 -1.82
C ILE A 168 13.20 -13.96 -1.97
N ALA A 169 13.98 -14.91 -1.47
CA ALA A 169 13.62 -16.34 -1.45
C ALA A 169 12.31 -16.63 -0.68
N THR A 170 11.94 -15.80 0.29
CA THR A 170 10.63 -15.86 1.00
C THR A 170 9.48 -15.29 0.17
N GLY A 171 9.75 -14.82 -1.06
CA GLY A 171 8.80 -14.12 -1.92
C GLY A 171 8.46 -12.70 -1.47
N SER A 172 9.10 -12.22 -0.40
CA SER A 172 8.96 -10.84 0.08
C SER A 172 9.79 -9.88 -0.76
N GLN A 173 9.26 -8.68 -0.99
CA GLN A 173 9.98 -7.60 -1.68
C GLN A 173 9.94 -6.33 -0.84
N CYS A 174 10.92 -5.46 -1.05
CA CYS A 174 11.01 -4.18 -0.35
C CYS A 174 11.39 -3.04 -1.32
N SER A 175 10.90 -1.84 -1.01
CA SER A 175 11.31 -0.59 -1.65
C SER A 175 11.18 0.57 -0.67
N ILE A 176 12.07 1.56 -0.78
CA ILE A 176 11.86 2.86 -0.12
C ILE A 176 10.82 3.63 -0.91
N VAL A 177 9.83 4.20 -0.22
CA VAL A 177 8.72 4.94 -0.83
C VAL A 177 8.49 6.28 -0.12
N PRO A 178 7.99 7.32 -0.81
CA PRO A 178 7.53 8.55 -0.17
C PRO A 178 6.19 8.32 0.56
N HIS A 179 5.96 8.99 1.68
CA HIS A 179 4.65 9.00 2.34
C HIS A 179 3.59 9.71 1.48
N ALA A 180 3.69 11.04 1.37
CA ALA A 180 2.75 11.88 0.65
C ALA A 180 3.42 13.19 0.21
N PRO A 181 2.90 13.88 -0.83
CA PRO A 181 3.52 15.10 -1.37
C PRO A 181 3.69 16.21 -0.32
N TYR A 182 2.71 16.37 0.57
CA TYR A 182 2.71 17.38 1.64
C TYR A 182 3.63 17.04 2.83
N SER A 183 4.28 15.87 2.83
CA SER A 183 5.08 15.39 3.97
C SER A 183 6.53 15.08 3.64
N VAL A 184 6.92 15.23 2.37
CA VAL A 184 8.26 14.90 1.86
C VAL A 184 8.85 16.15 1.22
N SER A 185 9.91 16.69 1.82
CA SER A 185 10.64 17.83 1.25
C SER A 185 11.29 17.51 -0.09
N GLU A 186 11.53 18.53 -0.93
CA GLU A 186 12.29 18.37 -2.18
C GLU A 186 13.69 17.78 -1.96
N ASN A 187 14.33 18.09 -0.82
CA ASN A 187 15.60 17.48 -0.43
C ASN A 187 15.43 15.97 -0.22
N LEU A 188 14.43 15.54 0.55
CA LEU A 188 14.18 14.11 0.78
C LEU A 188 13.76 13.39 -0.50
N TRP A 189 12.97 14.02 -1.39
CA TRP A 189 12.66 13.49 -2.71
C TRP A 189 13.92 13.13 -3.51
N LYS A 190 14.92 14.03 -3.54
CA LYS A 190 16.20 13.77 -4.24
C LYS A 190 16.94 12.58 -3.65
N GLU A 191 16.88 12.39 -2.32
CA GLU A 191 17.53 11.26 -1.65
C GLU A 191 16.85 9.91 -1.92
N ILE A 192 15.52 9.86 -2.03
CA ILE A 192 14.76 8.60 -2.19
C ILE A 192 14.60 8.17 -3.66
N GLN A 193 14.57 9.11 -4.61
CA GLN A 193 14.37 8.83 -6.04
C GLN A 193 15.31 7.76 -6.62
N PRO A 194 16.62 7.72 -6.27
CA PRO A 194 17.52 6.67 -6.73
C PRO A 194 17.09 5.24 -6.37
N TYR A 195 16.24 5.07 -5.34
CA TYR A 195 15.80 3.75 -4.86
C TYR A 195 14.54 3.23 -5.57
N PHE A 196 13.96 4.01 -6.50
CA PHE A 196 12.74 3.62 -7.22
C PHE A 196 13.01 2.68 -8.40
N GLU A 197 14.25 2.61 -8.88
CA GLU A 197 14.65 1.85 -10.06
C GLU A 197 14.20 0.39 -9.98
N ASN A 198 13.40 -0.06 -10.96
CA ASN A 198 12.83 -1.41 -11.04
C ASN A 198 11.94 -1.84 -9.84
N LYS A 199 11.47 -0.91 -9.01
CA LYS A 199 10.60 -1.17 -7.85
C LYS A 199 9.15 -0.80 -8.11
N VAL A 200 8.25 -1.37 -7.32
CA VAL A 200 6.91 -0.79 -7.09
C VAL A 200 7.07 0.34 -6.09
N VAL A 201 6.58 1.53 -6.40
CA VAL A 201 6.61 2.69 -5.51
C VAL A 201 5.18 3.08 -5.16
N SER A 202 4.86 3.08 -3.87
CA SER A 202 3.56 3.50 -3.34
C SER A 202 3.62 4.95 -2.85
N ILE A 203 2.52 5.69 -2.94
CA ILE A 203 2.38 7.01 -2.34
C ILE A 203 0.91 7.32 -2.05
N HIS A 204 0.63 7.95 -0.92
CA HIS A 204 -0.69 8.54 -0.66
C HIS A 204 -0.89 9.74 -1.59
N ASN A 205 -1.99 9.72 -2.36
CA ASN A 205 -2.23 10.69 -3.42
C ASN A 205 -3.65 11.25 -3.33
N GLN A 206 -3.77 12.57 -3.21
CA GLN A 206 -5.03 13.30 -3.26
C GLN A 206 -6.09 12.65 -2.37
N GLU A 207 -5.69 12.32 -1.14
CA GLU A 207 -6.55 11.72 -0.13
C GLU A 207 -7.59 12.74 0.37
N THR A 208 -7.18 14.02 0.43
CA THR A 208 -8.00 15.16 0.81
C THR A 208 -7.92 16.30 -0.21
N ALA A 209 -8.97 17.11 -0.31
CA ALA A 209 -8.98 18.33 -1.12
C ALA A 209 -7.85 19.31 -0.75
N PHE A 210 -7.43 19.30 0.52
CA PHE A 210 -6.40 20.21 1.02
C PHE A 210 -5.04 20.01 0.34
N GLU A 211 -4.78 18.85 -0.25
CA GLU A 211 -3.56 18.63 -1.02
C GLU A 211 -3.50 19.56 -2.24
N ASP A 212 -4.58 19.63 -3.02
CA ASP A 212 -4.63 20.53 -4.17
C ASP A 212 -4.57 22.00 -3.72
N ASP A 213 -5.31 22.39 -2.68
CA ASP A 213 -5.28 23.75 -2.13
C ASP A 213 -3.86 24.17 -1.72
N PHE A 214 -3.10 23.23 -1.16
CA PHE A 214 -1.74 23.45 -0.73
C PHE A 214 -0.79 23.66 -1.91
N PHE A 215 -0.82 22.80 -2.93
CA PHE A 215 0.09 22.91 -4.07
C PHE A 215 -0.31 23.99 -5.09
N LEU A 216 -1.60 24.34 -5.19
CA LEU A 216 -2.07 25.43 -6.05
C LEU A 216 -1.84 26.80 -5.38
N GLU A 217 -2.25 26.95 -4.13
CA GLU A 217 -2.35 28.27 -3.49
C GLU A 217 -1.50 28.43 -2.23
N GLY A 218 -0.96 27.36 -1.65
CA GLY A 218 -0.27 27.41 -0.37
C GLY A 218 -1.23 27.61 0.80
N LYS A 219 -2.48 27.14 0.64
CA LYS A 219 -3.56 27.26 1.61
C LYS A 219 -4.08 25.87 1.99
N GLY A 220 -5.19 25.83 2.70
CA GLY A 220 -5.81 24.59 3.17
C GLY A 220 -5.29 24.18 4.55
N ASP A 221 -5.82 23.08 5.05
CA ASP A 221 -5.70 22.71 6.46
C ASP A 221 -4.30 22.17 6.83
N PHE A 222 -3.45 21.87 5.85
CA PHE A 222 -2.05 21.52 6.12
C PHE A 222 -1.27 22.66 6.77
N ILE A 223 -1.65 23.92 6.57
CA ILE A 223 -1.05 25.04 7.30
C ILE A 223 -1.24 24.86 8.81
N ARG A 224 -2.47 24.55 9.23
CA ARG A 224 -2.79 24.22 10.62
C ARG A 224 -2.01 23.00 11.11
N MET A 225 -1.89 21.96 10.27
CA MET A 225 -1.10 20.77 10.61
C MET A 225 0.36 21.11 10.94
N TYR A 226 1.04 21.91 10.10
CA TYR A 226 2.43 22.30 10.34
C TYR A 226 2.57 23.17 11.61
N GLU A 227 1.62 24.08 11.86
CA GLU A 227 1.58 24.87 13.10
C GLU A 227 1.44 23.97 14.35
N MET A 228 0.50 23.02 14.33
CA MET A 228 0.29 22.05 15.42
C MET A 228 1.52 21.19 15.66
N MET A 229 2.23 20.79 14.59
CA MET A 229 3.47 20.01 14.66
C MET A 229 4.72 20.86 14.93
N LYS A 230 4.59 22.20 15.01
CA LYS A 230 5.70 23.15 15.14
C LYS A 230 6.76 22.99 14.04
N LEU A 231 6.31 22.74 12.81
CA LEU A 231 7.16 22.60 11.63
C LEU A 231 7.18 23.91 10.83
N ASP A 232 8.37 24.40 10.52
CA ASP A 232 8.53 25.55 9.62
C ASP A 232 8.19 25.17 8.17
N ASN A 233 7.12 25.78 7.66
CA ASN A 233 6.64 25.61 6.30
C ASN A 233 7.06 26.75 5.35
N SER A 234 7.83 27.74 5.82
CA SER A 234 8.17 28.94 5.04
C SER A 234 8.97 28.66 3.76
N HIS A 235 9.65 27.51 3.70
CA HIS A 235 10.41 27.06 2.54
C HIS A 235 9.52 26.57 1.38
N HIS A 236 8.24 26.26 1.62
CA HIS A 236 7.34 25.77 0.59
C HIS A 236 6.85 26.89 -0.32
N GLN A 237 6.91 26.65 -1.62
CA GLN A 237 6.33 27.52 -2.64
C GLN A 237 5.31 26.72 -3.45
N PRO A 238 4.05 27.19 -3.58
CA PRO A 238 3.03 26.49 -4.36
C PRO A 238 3.47 26.32 -5.82
N THR A 239 3.37 25.10 -6.33
CA THR A 239 3.79 24.75 -7.69
C THR A 239 2.84 25.27 -8.77
N LYS A 240 1.64 25.76 -8.36
CA LYS A 240 0.56 26.17 -9.26
C LYS A 240 0.01 25.02 -10.11
N LYS A 241 0.18 23.80 -9.61
CA LYS A 241 -0.38 22.58 -10.16
C LYS A 241 -1.14 21.84 -9.05
N SER A 242 -2.01 20.91 -9.43
CA SER A 242 -2.60 19.92 -8.50
C SER A 242 -1.51 19.21 -7.69
N SER A 243 -1.87 18.58 -6.57
CA SER A 243 -0.95 17.73 -5.80
C SER A 243 -0.24 16.71 -6.68
N LEU A 244 -0.98 15.93 -7.47
CA LEU A 244 -0.43 14.88 -8.33
C LEU A 244 0.64 15.40 -9.30
N GLN A 245 0.29 16.41 -10.08
CA GLN A 245 1.17 17.02 -11.06
C GLN A 245 2.42 17.71 -10.48
N SER A 246 2.48 17.91 -9.15
CA SER A 246 3.62 18.52 -8.46
C SER A 246 4.77 17.54 -8.18
N TYR A 247 4.51 16.22 -8.22
CA TYR A 247 5.50 15.20 -7.87
C TYR A 247 5.58 14.03 -8.85
N PHE A 248 4.58 13.80 -9.71
CA PHE A 248 4.49 12.55 -10.47
C PHE A 248 5.69 12.28 -11.39
N ASP A 249 6.33 13.32 -11.92
CA ASP A 249 7.58 13.23 -12.70
C ASP A 249 8.76 12.61 -11.91
N LYS A 250 8.74 12.76 -10.58
CA LYS A 250 9.72 12.18 -9.65
C LYS A 250 9.63 10.65 -9.58
N LEU A 251 8.55 10.05 -10.08
CA LEU A 251 8.32 8.60 -10.05
C LEU A 251 8.70 7.88 -11.36
N THR A 252 9.25 8.60 -12.34
CA THR A 252 9.56 8.08 -13.69
C THR A 252 10.51 6.88 -13.73
N LYS A 253 11.35 6.69 -12.70
CA LYS A 253 12.25 5.53 -12.59
C LYS A 253 11.60 4.27 -11.99
N ALA A 254 10.39 4.38 -11.46
CA ALA A 254 9.68 3.23 -10.91
C ALA A 254 9.38 2.21 -12.01
N LYS A 255 9.27 0.92 -11.64
CA LYS A 255 8.68 -0.09 -12.53
C LYS A 255 7.17 0.06 -12.58
N ASN A 256 6.57 0.17 -11.40
CA ASN A 256 5.14 0.36 -11.19
C ASN A 256 4.93 1.44 -10.13
N ILE A 257 3.87 2.23 -10.28
CA ILE A 257 3.44 3.25 -9.34
C ILE A 257 2.10 2.81 -8.75
N LEU A 258 1.97 2.85 -7.43
CA LEU A 258 0.71 2.61 -6.72
C LEU A 258 0.28 3.92 -6.04
N LEU A 259 -0.73 4.57 -6.61
CA LEU A 259 -1.33 5.78 -6.03
C LEU A 259 -2.43 5.34 -5.06
N VAL A 260 -2.35 5.75 -3.80
CA VAL A 260 -3.28 5.33 -2.73
C VAL A 260 -4.29 6.45 -2.46
N HIS A 261 -5.53 6.06 -2.12
CA HIS A 261 -6.71 6.91 -1.88
C HIS A 261 -7.37 7.47 -3.14
N ASN A 262 -6.74 8.44 -3.80
CA ASN A 262 -7.22 9.06 -5.04
C ASN A 262 -8.65 9.65 -4.94
N THR A 263 -9.07 10.06 -3.74
CA THR A 263 -10.42 10.57 -3.46
C THR A 263 -10.71 11.86 -4.22
N PHE A 264 -9.70 12.70 -4.40
CA PHE A 264 -9.79 14.01 -5.04
C PHE A 264 -9.06 14.10 -6.38
N THR A 265 -8.63 12.96 -6.95
CA THR A 265 -7.99 12.93 -8.27
C THR A 265 -8.97 13.34 -9.38
N LYS A 266 -8.55 14.28 -10.22
CA LYS A 266 -9.38 14.85 -11.29
C LYS A 266 -9.00 14.30 -12.67
N GLN A 267 -9.86 14.56 -13.66
CA GLN A 267 -9.61 14.12 -15.04
C GLN A 267 -8.31 14.68 -15.61
N GLU A 268 -7.95 15.93 -15.26
CA GLU A 268 -6.71 16.57 -15.67
C GLU A 268 -5.49 15.82 -15.15
N ASP A 269 -5.56 15.26 -13.95
CA ASP A 269 -4.49 14.47 -13.33
C ASP A 269 -4.34 13.10 -14.00
N ILE A 270 -5.46 12.45 -14.33
CA ILE A 270 -5.46 11.19 -15.09
C ILE A 270 -4.86 11.42 -16.49
N ASN A 271 -5.25 12.50 -17.15
CA ASN A 271 -4.69 12.89 -18.45
C ASN A 271 -3.18 13.17 -18.33
N TYR A 272 -2.76 13.84 -17.25
CA TYR A 272 -1.35 14.10 -16.99
C TYR A 272 -0.55 12.81 -16.82
N ILE A 273 -1.06 11.84 -16.03
CA ILE A 273 -0.43 10.52 -15.88
C ILE A 273 -0.24 9.88 -17.25
N GLN A 274 -1.29 9.81 -18.07
CA GLN A 274 -1.24 9.21 -19.41
C GLN A 274 -0.19 9.88 -20.31
N LEU A 275 -0.04 11.20 -20.22
CA LEU A 275 0.97 11.95 -20.96
C LEU A 275 2.40 11.69 -20.46
N GLN A 276 2.59 11.52 -19.14
CA GLN A 276 3.91 11.28 -18.53
C GLN A 276 4.38 9.82 -18.64
N THR A 277 3.47 8.88 -18.89
CA THR A 277 3.77 7.46 -19.11
C THR A 277 3.44 7.01 -20.55
N PRO A 278 4.06 7.60 -21.60
CA PRO A 278 3.71 7.30 -23.00
C PRO A 278 4.29 5.95 -23.50
N ASN A 279 5.14 5.31 -22.70
CA ASN A 279 5.78 4.02 -22.96
C ASN A 279 5.41 3.03 -21.85
N PRO A 280 5.53 1.70 -22.06
CA PRO A 280 4.86 0.69 -21.22
C PRO A 280 5.27 0.69 -19.73
N LYS A 281 6.22 1.52 -19.29
CA LYS A 281 6.63 1.72 -17.90
C LYS A 281 7.00 3.19 -17.61
N PRO A 282 6.76 3.69 -16.38
CA PRO A 282 6.08 3.00 -15.28
C PRO A 282 4.60 2.74 -15.56
N GLN A 283 4.08 1.59 -15.12
CA GLN A 283 2.63 1.36 -15.09
C GLN A 283 2.06 2.00 -13.82
N THR A 284 0.96 2.73 -13.93
CA THR A 284 0.30 3.39 -12.79
C THR A 284 -0.96 2.64 -12.41
N PHE A 285 -1.10 2.33 -11.13
CA PHE A 285 -2.24 1.66 -10.51
C PHE A 285 -2.85 2.54 -9.43
N PHE A 286 -4.17 2.48 -9.29
CA PHE A 286 -4.92 3.22 -8.28
C PHE A 286 -5.44 2.25 -7.22
N CYS A 287 -5.02 2.43 -5.96
CA CYS A 287 -5.51 1.70 -4.80
C CYS A 287 -6.56 2.56 -4.10
N LEU A 288 -7.82 2.09 -4.05
CA LEU A 288 -8.93 2.82 -3.43
C LEU A 288 -9.23 2.27 -2.04
N CYS A 289 -8.95 3.05 -1.01
CA CYS A 289 -9.16 2.67 0.38
C CYS A 289 -10.54 3.15 0.87
N VAL A 290 -11.62 2.62 0.27
CA VAL A 290 -12.99 3.16 0.40
C VAL A 290 -13.44 3.40 1.85
N ASN A 291 -13.13 2.49 2.77
CA ASN A 291 -13.51 2.65 4.18
C ASN A 291 -12.67 3.72 4.88
N ALA A 292 -11.37 3.81 4.60
CA ALA A 292 -10.50 4.86 5.12
C ALA A 292 -10.90 6.24 4.56
N ASN A 293 -11.26 6.33 3.28
CA ASN A 293 -11.68 7.60 2.65
C ASN A 293 -13.01 8.14 3.21
N LYS A 294 -13.83 7.27 3.82
CA LYS A 294 -15.08 7.65 4.50
C LYS A 294 -14.91 7.91 6.00
N TYR A 295 -13.79 7.45 6.55
CA TYR A 295 -13.47 7.50 7.96
C TYR A 295 -13.30 8.95 8.39
#